data_AF-A0A3D0UQJ3-F1
#
_entry.id   AF-A0A3D0UQJ3-F1
#
_cell.length_a   1.000
_cell.length_b   1.000
_cell.length_c   1.000
_cell.angle_alpha   90.00
_cell.angle_beta   90.00
_cell.angle_gamma   90.00
#
_symmetry.space_group_name_H-M   'P 1'
#
loop_
_entity.id
_entity.type
_entity.pdbx_description
1 polymer ?
#
loop_
_entity_poly.entity_id
_entity_poly.type
_entity_poly.pdbx_seq_one_letter_code
_entity_poly.pdbx_strand_id
1 'polypeptide(L)'
;MSNYILNSAKEDFKEARRQASLQQVLASLKGESAELLSFDAIRRDLKASDTSELGLQEIPLDAIVGSVGRQQDFTRTFHPRSDGAEERWTRVRSHIERRGLNPITVYKLGEAYFVIDGNHRVSVARQMGNKSIMAHVTEFDARVPLMPDDTPEDILHKARYADFLEQTNIDQVRPNSNLFMKNSDQYYVLLDQIEAKRFLLGLDPQREGISYDDAVIAWYDRVYMPMLRLIRKQGLERQFPGLTETDLYVLVLKHRQDLRADLGWNVDTVAVASDLAQRRGNIAGQTGVQVLQAVTPDALEAGPAPGEWRRERLAKRESDSLFADILVAGRGVEADYNMVAHAALIAKRENGRLLALRIVKDEEESSSETIQNLRFDFERFCHENGIPGEFATDVGRVAGKIVERSALADLLVLSLVHQSGPKTATGFGTDFNKILARSPRPVLVIPEGVDSKMDRALLAYDGSQKADEALYLAAYAARNWSISLSVLALGKEKAKLALDRAKSYLALREVEASYIQGDRPAFKAILESIGQQENNLIIMGGFSQRPALQLVVGSTVNKVLQQIELPVLICR
;
A
#
# COMPACT_ATOMS: atom_id res chain seq x y z
N MET A 1 -12.84 19.76 -68.30
CA MET A 1 -12.66 19.88 -66.83
C MET A 1 -13.79 19.23 -66.02
N SER A 2 -15.09 19.46 -66.30
CA SER A 2 -16.18 18.95 -65.44
C SER A 2 -16.27 17.42 -65.33
N ASN A 3 -16.03 16.65 -66.40
CA ASN A 3 -16.05 15.18 -66.36
C ASN A 3 -14.81 14.56 -65.67
N TYR A 4 -13.67 15.26 -65.70
CA TYR A 4 -12.44 14.81 -65.04
C TYR A 4 -12.56 14.90 -63.52
N ILE A 5 -13.05 16.04 -63.01
CA ILE A 5 -13.34 16.26 -61.59
C ILE A 5 -14.36 15.24 -61.06
N LEU A 6 -15.40 14.93 -61.84
CA LEU A 6 -16.42 13.96 -61.43
C LEU A 6 -15.86 12.53 -61.36
N ASN A 7 -15.01 12.13 -62.30
CA ASN A 7 -14.39 10.80 -62.31
C ASN A 7 -13.37 10.64 -61.17
N SER A 8 -12.52 11.64 -60.94
CA SER A 8 -11.58 11.64 -59.81
C SER A 8 -12.31 11.61 -58.47
N ALA A 9 -13.41 12.35 -58.32
CA ALA A 9 -14.23 12.32 -57.12
C ALA A 9 -14.89 10.94 -56.87
N LYS A 10 -15.21 10.18 -57.93
CA LYS A 10 -15.72 8.80 -57.79
C LYS A 10 -14.62 7.80 -57.40
N GLU A 11 -13.39 7.99 -57.88
CA GLU A 11 -12.24 7.17 -57.47
C GLU A 11 -11.89 7.40 -56.00
N ASP A 12 -11.88 8.65 -55.55
CA ASP A 12 -11.65 9.00 -54.13
C ASP A 12 -12.74 8.40 -53.22
N PHE A 13 -14.00 8.37 -53.65
CA PHE A 13 -15.08 7.73 -52.90
C PHE A 13 -14.87 6.23 -52.75
N LYS A 14 -14.46 5.54 -53.83
CA LYS A 14 -14.15 4.09 -53.81
C LYS A 14 -13.00 3.80 -52.85
N GLU A 15 -11.98 4.66 -52.83
CA GLU A 15 -10.86 4.53 -51.89
C GLU A 15 -11.30 4.71 -50.44
N ALA A 16 -12.07 5.76 -50.14
CA ALA A 16 -12.63 5.98 -48.81
C ALA A 16 -13.52 4.81 -48.35
N ARG A 17 -14.29 4.20 -49.26
CA ARG A 17 -15.14 3.03 -48.94
C ARG A 17 -14.31 1.78 -48.64
N ARG A 18 -13.22 1.56 -49.38
CA ARG A 18 -12.27 0.47 -49.14
C ARG A 18 -11.63 0.59 -47.75
N GLN A 19 -11.23 1.80 -47.36
CA GLN A 19 -10.68 2.10 -46.04
C GLN A 19 -11.71 1.86 -44.92
N ALA A 20 -12.97 2.29 -45.11
CA ALA A 20 -14.05 2.01 -44.18
C ALA A 20 -14.27 0.51 -43.93
N SER A 21 -14.27 -0.30 -45.00
CA SER A 21 -14.43 -1.77 -44.89
C SER A 21 -13.28 -2.40 -44.10
N LEU A 22 -12.05 -1.98 -44.37
CA LEU A 22 -10.86 -2.53 -43.72
C LEU A 22 -10.81 -2.18 -42.23
N GLN A 23 -11.22 -0.96 -41.88
CA GLN A 23 -11.34 -0.51 -40.50
C GLN A 23 -12.42 -1.28 -39.73
N GLN A 24 -13.57 -1.55 -40.34
CA GLN A 24 -14.65 -2.34 -39.71
C GLN A 24 -14.19 -3.78 -39.43
N VAL A 25 -13.48 -4.40 -40.37
CA VAL A 25 -12.93 -5.75 -40.18
C VAL A 25 -11.90 -5.77 -39.05
N LEU A 26 -10.97 -4.80 -39.03
CA LEU A 26 -9.96 -4.71 -37.97
C LEU A 26 -10.57 -4.44 -36.59
N ALA A 27 -11.55 -3.53 -36.50
CA ALA A 27 -12.26 -3.22 -35.26
C ALA A 27 -13.03 -4.44 -34.72
N SER A 28 -13.71 -5.19 -35.61
CA SER A 28 -14.39 -6.44 -35.25
C SER A 28 -13.43 -7.52 -34.74
N LEU A 29 -12.19 -7.56 -35.23
CA LEU A 29 -11.17 -8.52 -34.78
C LEU A 29 -10.54 -8.12 -33.43
N LYS A 30 -10.47 -6.81 -33.13
CA LYS A 30 -9.95 -6.28 -31.87
C LYS A 30 -11.00 -6.13 -30.76
N GLY A 31 -12.29 -6.33 -31.07
CA GLY A 31 -13.40 -6.07 -30.14
C GLY A 31 -13.65 -4.58 -29.89
N GLU A 32 -13.14 -3.70 -30.75
CA GLU A 32 -13.32 -2.24 -30.65
C GLU A 32 -14.54 -1.78 -31.44
N SER A 33 -15.18 -0.68 -31.02
CA SER A 33 -16.28 -0.08 -31.78
C SER A 33 -15.74 0.70 -32.98
N ALA A 34 -16.21 0.37 -34.19
CA ALA A 34 -15.93 1.11 -35.42
C ALA A 34 -16.86 2.32 -35.63
N GLU A 35 -17.79 2.55 -34.71
CA GLU A 35 -18.86 3.55 -34.85
C GLU A 35 -18.41 4.93 -34.37
N LEU A 36 -19.03 5.98 -34.93
CA LEU A 36 -18.84 7.34 -34.46
C LEU A 36 -19.44 7.54 -33.07
N LEU A 37 -18.79 8.37 -32.25
CA LEU A 37 -19.32 8.73 -30.95
C LEU A 37 -20.61 9.55 -31.11
N SER A 38 -21.62 9.22 -30.31
CA SER A 38 -22.88 9.96 -30.23
C SER A 38 -22.75 11.13 -29.27
N PHE A 39 -22.89 12.35 -29.76
CA PHE A 39 -22.84 13.54 -28.91
C PHE A 39 -23.85 13.48 -27.76
N ASP A 40 -25.11 13.09 -28.03
CA ASP A 40 -26.16 13.09 -27.00
C ASP A 40 -25.90 12.07 -25.88
N ALA A 41 -25.28 10.94 -26.21
CA ALA A 41 -24.88 9.94 -25.22
C ALA A 41 -23.72 10.48 -24.36
N ILE A 42 -22.65 10.95 -25.01
CA ILE A 42 -21.47 11.50 -24.33
C ILE A 42 -21.81 12.71 -23.46
N ARG A 43 -22.64 13.63 -23.97
CA ARG A 43 -23.11 14.80 -23.22
C ARG A 43 -23.81 14.39 -21.93
N ARG A 44 -24.69 13.38 -22.00
CA ARG A 44 -25.41 12.86 -20.84
C ARG A 44 -24.46 12.20 -19.85
N ASP A 45 -23.55 11.37 -20.34
CA ASP A 45 -22.60 10.61 -19.53
C ASP A 45 -21.60 11.52 -18.81
N LEU A 46 -21.16 12.60 -19.47
CA LEU A 46 -20.22 13.59 -18.91
C LEU A 46 -20.90 14.80 -18.23
N LYS A 47 -22.24 14.76 -18.09
CA LYS A 47 -23.05 15.82 -17.43
C LYS A 47 -22.85 17.22 -18.03
N ALA A 48 -22.59 17.30 -19.33
CA ALA A 48 -22.29 18.57 -19.99
C ALA A 48 -23.57 19.39 -20.24
N SER A 49 -23.61 20.60 -19.71
CA SER A 49 -24.87 21.35 -19.52
C SER A 49 -24.80 22.77 -20.08
N ASP A 50 -23.80 23.55 -19.67
CA ASP A 50 -23.65 24.95 -20.06
C ASP A 50 -23.08 25.06 -21.48
N THR A 51 -23.49 26.10 -22.21
CA THR A 51 -23.12 26.29 -23.61
C THR A 51 -22.58 27.68 -23.87
N SER A 52 -21.46 27.75 -24.61
CA SER A 52 -20.82 29.00 -25.03
C SER A 52 -20.62 29.04 -26.55
N GLU A 53 -21.06 30.10 -27.22
CA GLU A 53 -20.78 30.30 -28.65
C GLU A 53 -19.36 30.85 -28.85
N LEU A 54 -18.49 30.04 -29.44
CA LEU A 54 -17.09 30.41 -29.72
C LEU A 54 -16.89 31.04 -31.11
N GLY A 55 -17.91 31.02 -31.95
CA GLY A 55 -17.90 31.62 -33.28
C GLY A 55 -17.13 30.80 -34.32
N LEU A 56 -16.62 31.47 -35.36
CA LEU A 56 -15.91 30.84 -36.48
C LEU A 56 -14.43 30.61 -36.11
N GLN A 57 -13.97 29.36 -36.14
CA GLN A 57 -12.61 28.96 -35.77
C GLN A 57 -12.06 27.92 -36.76
N GLU A 58 -10.73 27.85 -36.85
CA GLU A 58 -10.04 26.75 -37.53
C GLU A 58 -9.79 25.62 -36.52
N ILE A 59 -10.34 24.43 -36.78
CA ILE A 59 -10.23 23.28 -35.87
C ILE A 59 -9.44 22.13 -36.50
N PRO A 60 -8.69 21.35 -35.71
CA PRO A 60 -7.97 20.17 -36.21
C PRO A 60 -8.95 19.06 -36.59
N LEU A 61 -8.75 18.46 -37.77
CA LEU A 61 -9.59 17.38 -38.27
C LEU A 61 -9.50 16.14 -37.38
N ASP A 62 -8.35 15.84 -36.78
CA ASP A 62 -8.16 14.68 -35.90
C ASP A 62 -8.89 14.81 -34.56
N ALA A 63 -9.26 16.03 -34.16
CA ALA A 63 -10.06 16.27 -32.96
C ALA A 63 -11.57 16.06 -33.18
N ILE A 64 -12.01 15.82 -34.44
CA ILE A 64 -13.40 15.52 -34.75
C ILE A 64 -13.66 14.01 -34.56
N VAL A 65 -14.38 13.67 -33.48
CA VAL A 65 -14.54 12.28 -33.01
C VAL A 65 -15.94 11.70 -33.16
N GLY A 66 -16.94 12.54 -33.42
CA GLY A 66 -18.34 12.13 -33.36
C GLY A 66 -19.29 13.01 -34.17
N SER A 67 -20.56 12.64 -34.16
CA SER A 67 -21.62 13.40 -34.84
C SER A 67 -22.88 13.48 -33.99
N VAL A 68 -23.69 14.50 -34.28
CA VAL A 68 -25.05 14.66 -33.78
C VAL A 68 -26.02 14.00 -34.78
N GLY A 69 -26.45 12.78 -34.48
CA GLY A 69 -27.53 12.08 -35.18
C GLY A 69 -27.17 11.32 -36.48
N ARG A 70 -25.88 11.24 -36.86
CA ARG A 70 -25.43 10.49 -38.07
C ARG A 70 -24.34 9.45 -37.79
N GLN A 71 -24.34 8.86 -36.60
CA GLN A 71 -23.25 7.97 -36.16
C GLN A 71 -23.19 6.65 -36.93
N GLN A 72 -24.32 6.23 -37.54
CA GLN A 72 -24.43 4.99 -38.32
C GLN A 72 -23.97 5.15 -39.79
N ASP A 73 -23.84 6.38 -40.28
CA ASP A 73 -23.56 6.65 -41.70
C ASP A 73 -22.06 6.59 -42.04
N PHE A 74 -21.19 6.77 -41.04
CA PHE A 74 -19.73 6.83 -41.21
C PHE A 74 -19.00 6.02 -40.12
N THR A 75 -17.74 5.66 -40.40
CA THR A 75 -16.84 5.05 -39.39
C THR A 75 -16.31 6.11 -38.42
N ARG A 76 -15.67 5.70 -37.31
CA ARG A 76 -14.99 6.60 -36.36
C ARG A 76 -14.04 7.61 -37.03
N THR A 77 -13.48 7.27 -38.19
CA THR A 77 -12.62 8.19 -38.97
C THR A 77 -13.36 8.95 -40.08
N PHE A 78 -14.70 9.02 -40.05
CA PHE A 78 -15.56 9.71 -41.01
C PHE A 78 -15.51 9.16 -42.45
N HIS A 79 -15.16 7.87 -42.65
CA HIS A 79 -15.33 7.24 -43.95
C HIS A 79 -16.77 6.74 -44.14
N PRO A 80 -17.38 6.91 -45.33
CA PRO A 80 -18.76 6.52 -45.57
C PRO A 80 -18.95 4.99 -45.48
N ARG A 81 -19.99 4.55 -44.75
CA ARG A 81 -20.33 3.12 -44.57
C ARG A 81 -21.26 2.56 -45.65
N SER A 82 -22.01 3.43 -46.34
CA SER A 82 -23.02 3.05 -47.33
C SER A 82 -22.69 3.58 -48.73
N ASP A 83 -22.89 2.72 -49.73
CA ASP A 83 -22.70 3.07 -51.16
C ASP A 83 -23.75 4.09 -51.64
N GLY A 84 -24.89 4.21 -50.95
CA GLY A 84 -25.92 5.23 -51.20
C GLY A 84 -25.44 6.67 -50.96
N ALA A 85 -24.28 6.87 -50.33
CA ALA A 85 -23.67 8.18 -50.13
C ALA A 85 -22.86 8.69 -51.33
N GLU A 86 -22.58 7.86 -52.35
CA GLU A 86 -21.67 8.17 -53.47
C GLU A 86 -22.05 9.48 -54.18
N GLU A 87 -23.32 9.64 -54.53
CA GLU A 87 -23.78 10.79 -55.31
C GLU A 87 -23.63 12.10 -54.53
N ARG A 88 -23.95 12.08 -53.23
CA ARG A 88 -23.83 13.24 -52.34
C ARG A 88 -22.36 13.56 -52.03
N TRP A 89 -21.53 12.55 -51.80
CA TRP A 89 -20.11 12.69 -51.52
C TRP A 89 -19.35 13.28 -52.72
N THR A 90 -19.61 12.74 -53.92
CA THR A 90 -19.00 13.19 -55.19
C THR A 90 -19.39 14.65 -55.51
N ARG A 91 -20.65 15.03 -55.26
CA ARG A 91 -21.10 16.43 -55.40
C ARG A 91 -20.39 17.36 -54.41
N VAL A 92 -20.17 16.94 -53.17
CA VAL A 92 -19.45 17.74 -52.16
C VAL A 92 -17.97 17.89 -52.52
N ARG A 93 -17.29 16.81 -52.94
CA ARG A 93 -15.89 16.81 -53.42
C ARG A 93 -15.68 17.78 -54.57
N SER A 94 -16.52 17.67 -55.60
CA SER A 94 -16.46 18.54 -56.78
C SER A 94 -16.81 20.00 -56.48
N HIS A 95 -17.63 20.27 -55.45
CA HIS A 95 -17.91 21.63 -54.99
C HIS A 95 -16.72 22.25 -54.26
N ILE A 96 -16.07 21.48 -53.38
CA ILE A 96 -14.88 21.90 -52.63
C ILE A 96 -13.75 22.29 -53.58
N GLU A 97 -13.51 21.50 -54.62
CA GLU A 97 -12.45 21.77 -55.61
C GLU A 97 -12.71 23.05 -56.43
N ARG A 98 -13.98 23.46 -56.57
CA ARG A 98 -14.36 24.65 -57.35
C ARG A 98 -14.46 25.93 -56.54
N ARG A 99 -14.85 25.86 -55.26
CA ARG A 99 -15.21 27.02 -54.44
C ARG A 99 -14.55 27.07 -53.06
N GLY A 100 -13.77 26.04 -52.70
CA GLY A 100 -13.22 25.88 -51.37
C GLY A 100 -14.21 25.25 -50.38
N LEU A 101 -13.72 25.00 -49.16
CA LEU A 101 -14.49 24.39 -48.07
C LEU A 101 -15.30 25.47 -47.32
N ASN A 102 -16.63 25.42 -47.42
CA ASN A 102 -17.48 26.21 -46.53
C ASN A 102 -17.34 25.73 -45.08
N PRO A 103 -17.42 26.63 -44.08
CA PRO A 103 -17.34 26.25 -42.68
C PRO A 103 -18.39 25.22 -42.26
N ILE A 104 -17.98 24.22 -41.47
CA ILE A 104 -18.89 23.24 -40.86
C ILE A 104 -19.50 23.79 -39.57
N THR A 105 -20.46 23.11 -38.97
CA THR A 105 -21.00 23.46 -37.65
C THR A 105 -20.77 22.31 -36.68
N VAL A 106 -20.16 22.59 -35.54
CA VAL A 106 -19.74 21.57 -34.56
C VAL A 106 -20.08 21.96 -33.13
N TYR A 107 -20.29 20.95 -32.30
CA TYR A 107 -20.21 21.07 -30.85
C TYR A 107 -18.81 20.71 -30.36
N LYS A 108 -18.28 21.45 -29.39
CA LYS A 108 -17.02 21.16 -28.70
C LYS A 108 -17.33 20.67 -27.28
N LEU A 109 -16.67 19.61 -26.83
CA LEU A 109 -16.72 19.12 -25.45
C LEU A 109 -15.31 18.71 -25.05
N GLY A 110 -14.72 19.40 -24.08
CA GLY A 110 -13.29 19.29 -23.81
C GLY A 110 -12.47 19.66 -25.04
N GLU A 111 -11.59 18.79 -25.50
CA GLU A 111 -10.79 19.00 -26.72
C GLU A 111 -11.35 18.28 -27.95
N ALA A 112 -12.53 17.67 -27.83
CA ALA A 112 -13.17 16.86 -28.85
C ALA A 112 -14.32 17.59 -29.53
N TYR A 113 -14.50 17.36 -30.84
CA TYR A 113 -15.53 18.00 -31.67
C TYR A 113 -16.52 17.00 -32.25
N PHE A 114 -17.78 17.41 -32.31
CA PHE A 114 -18.92 16.64 -32.80
C PHE A 114 -19.62 17.38 -33.93
N VAL A 115 -19.75 16.76 -35.09
CA VAL A 115 -20.31 17.40 -36.28
C VAL A 115 -21.84 17.43 -36.21
N ILE A 116 -22.40 18.64 -36.23
CA ILE A 116 -23.84 18.90 -36.37
C ILE A 116 -24.19 18.91 -37.87
N ASP A 117 -23.47 19.73 -38.64
CA ASP A 117 -23.63 19.82 -40.09
C ASP A 117 -22.27 19.82 -40.80
N GLY A 118 -22.21 19.11 -41.93
CA GLY A 118 -21.00 19.00 -42.74
C GLY A 118 -20.23 17.68 -42.64
N ASN A 119 -20.87 16.59 -42.18
CA ASN A 119 -20.22 15.26 -42.08
C ASN A 119 -19.49 14.82 -43.37
N HIS A 120 -20.12 15.00 -44.55
CA HIS A 120 -19.47 14.69 -45.83
C HIS A 120 -18.29 15.63 -46.16
N ARG A 121 -18.32 16.88 -45.69
CA ARG A 121 -17.21 17.83 -45.87
C ARG A 121 -16.00 17.42 -45.03
N VAL A 122 -16.22 16.95 -43.80
CA VAL A 122 -15.17 16.37 -42.95
C VAL A 122 -14.56 15.12 -43.60
N SER A 123 -15.41 14.21 -44.09
CA SER A 123 -14.98 13.01 -44.82
C SER A 123 -14.10 13.35 -46.02
N VAL A 124 -14.54 14.29 -46.87
CA VAL A 124 -13.78 14.75 -48.03
C VAL A 124 -12.48 15.44 -47.61
N ALA A 125 -12.51 16.32 -46.60
CA ALA A 125 -11.33 17.04 -46.15
C ALA A 125 -10.24 16.09 -45.61
N ARG A 126 -10.62 15.03 -44.89
CA ARG A 126 -9.70 13.96 -44.47
C ARG A 126 -9.13 13.20 -45.68
N GLN A 127 -9.96 12.84 -46.65
CA GLN A 127 -9.51 12.17 -47.87
C GLN A 127 -8.52 13.02 -48.69
N MET A 128 -8.67 14.34 -48.66
CA MET A 128 -7.76 15.29 -49.29
C MET A 128 -6.43 15.48 -48.54
N GLY A 129 -6.29 14.91 -47.34
CA GLY A 129 -5.11 15.08 -46.50
C GLY A 129 -5.03 16.45 -45.80
N ASN A 130 -6.14 17.17 -45.68
CA ASN A 130 -6.18 18.41 -44.90
C ASN A 130 -5.95 18.08 -43.41
N LYS A 131 -5.30 19.00 -42.69
CA LYS A 131 -5.07 18.87 -41.23
C LYS A 131 -6.14 19.59 -40.39
N SER A 132 -6.77 20.60 -40.97
CA SER A 132 -7.72 21.49 -40.30
C SER A 132 -8.91 21.83 -41.20
N ILE A 133 -9.98 22.33 -40.59
CA ILE A 133 -11.19 22.80 -41.28
C ILE A 133 -11.80 23.99 -40.53
N MET A 134 -12.37 24.94 -41.26
CA MET A 134 -13.12 26.05 -40.66
C MET A 134 -14.46 25.55 -40.11
N ALA A 135 -14.83 25.97 -38.90
CA ALA A 135 -16.04 25.55 -38.23
C ALA A 135 -16.67 26.67 -37.38
N HIS A 136 -18.00 26.74 -37.35
CA HIS A 136 -18.74 27.44 -36.30
C HIS A 136 -18.84 26.52 -35.08
N VAL A 137 -18.30 26.96 -33.95
CA VAL A 137 -18.13 26.14 -32.75
C VAL A 137 -19.05 26.63 -31.62
N THR A 138 -19.83 25.72 -31.06
CA THR A 138 -20.53 25.92 -29.78
C THR A 138 -19.95 24.93 -28.77
N GLU A 139 -19.37 25.45 -27.69
CA GLU A 139 -18.73 24.67 -26.64
C GLU A 139 -19.75 24.27 -25.56
N PHE A 140 -19.64 23.03 -25.08
CA PHE A 140 -20.37 22.49 -23.95
C PHE A 140 -19.39 22.26 -22.79
N ASP A 141 -19.68 22.88 -21.65
CA ASP A 141 -18.86 22.75 -20.46
C ASP A 141 -19.16 21.42 -19.75
N ALA A 142 -18.10 20.65 -19.49
CA ALA A 142 -18.13 19.39 -18.76
C ALA A 142 -17.11 19.44 -17.62
N ARG A 143 -17.46 18.92 -16.44
CA ARG A 143 -16.52 18.84 -15.30
C ARG A 143 -15.34 17.92 -15.59
N VAL A 144 -15.55 16.92 -16.46
CA VAL A 144 -14.51 15.98 -16.91
C VAL A 144 -14.29 16.16 -18.41
N PRO A 145 -13.09 16.59 -18.85
CA PRO A 145 -12.85 16.87 -20.26
C PRO A 145 -12.74 15.59 -21.10
N LEU A 146 -13.35 15.60 -22.27
CA LEU A 146 -13.17 14.57 -23.29
C LEU A 146 -11.97 14.93 -24.19
N MET A 147 -11.11 13.94 -24.44
CA MET A 147 -9.96 14.04 -25.32
C MET A 147 -10.25 13.30 -26.64
N PRO A 148 -9.70 13.74 -27.78
CA PRO A 148 -9.94 13.10 -29.07
C PRO A 148 -9.56 11.61 -29.16
N ASP A 149 -8.54 11.22 -28.41
CA ASP A 149 -7.96 9.88 -28.37
C ASP A 149 -8.58 8.98 -27.30
N ASP A 150 -9.54 9.47 -26.53
CA ASP A 150 -10.24 8.66 -25.52
C ASP A 150 -10.87 7.41 -26.17
N THR A 151 -10.58 6.26 -25.56
CA THR A 151 -11.21 4.99 -25.92
C THR A 151 -12.62 4.89 -25.32
N PRO A 152 -13.48 3.98 -25.78
CA PRO A 152 -14.77 3.73 -25.14
C PRO A 152 -14.66 3.39 -23.64
N GLU A 153 -13.57 2.74 -23.24
CA GLU A 153 -13.28 2.42 -21.85
C GLU A 153 -12.93 3.69 -21.05
N ASP A 154 -12.10 4.58 -21.60
CA ASP A 154 -11.79 5.87 -20.97
C ASP A 154 -13.03 6.73 -20.78
N ILE A 155 -13.92 6.75 -21.77
CA ILE A 155 -15.21 7.48 -21.71
C ILE A 155 -16.06 6.93 -20.57
N LEU A 156 -16.15 5.60 -20.40
CA LEU A 156 -16.88 4.97 -19.31
C LEU A 156 -16.29 5.38 -17.94
N HIS A 157 -14.96 5.34 -17.80
CA HIS A 157 -14.29 5.77 -16.57
C HIS A 157 -14.54 7.25 -16.25
N LYS A 158 -14.51 8.12 -17.27
CA LYS A 158 -14.81 9.55 -17.15
C LYS A 158 -16.26 9.82 -16.78
N ALA A 159 -17.21 9.06 -17.35
CA ALA A 159 -18.63 9.16 -17.00
C ALA A 159 -18.88 8.83 -15.52
N ARG A 160 -18.28 7.73 -15.03
CA ARG A 160 -18.34 7.37 -13.61
C ARG A 160 -17.69 8.40 -12.71
N TYR A 161 -16.58 9.01 -13.15
CA TYR A 161 -15.97 10.09 -12.41
C TYR A 161 -16.86 11.34 -12.38
N ALA A 162 -17.53 11.67 -13.49
CA ALA A 162 -18.48 12.78 -13.54
C ALA A 162 -19.67 12.56 -12.58
N ASP A 163 -20.23 11.34 -12.51
CA ASP A 163 -21.26 10.99 -11.51
C ASP A 163 -20.76 11.19 -10.06
N PHE A 164 -19.49 10.87 -9.78
CA PHE A 164 -18.87 11.08 -8.48
C PHE A 164 -18.67 12.58 -8.16
N LEU A 165 -18.26 13.39 -9.14
CA LEU A 165 -18.13 14.85 -8.98
C LEU A 165 -19.48 15.52 -8.76
N GLU A 166 -20.53 15.10 -9.47
CA GLU A 166 -21.90 15.61 -9.30
C GLU A 166 -22.41 15.41 -7.87
N GLN A 167 -22.08 14.28 -7.25
CA GLN A 167 -22.47 13.97 -5.87
C GLN A 167 -21.63 14.72 -4.83
N THR A 168 -20.31 14.82 -5.04
CA THR A 168 -19.37 15.27 -4.00
C THR A 168 -18.94 16.73 -4.13
N ASN A 169 -19.07 17.33 -5.30
CA ASN A 169 -18.52 18.65 -5.65
C ASN A 169 -17.04 18.84 -5.24
N ILE A 170 -16.28 17.74 -5.13
CA ILE A 170 -14.87 17.76 -4.67
C ILE A 170 -14.00 18.63 -5.59
N ASP A 171 -14.31 18.68 -6.88
CA ASP A 171 -13.65 19.53 -7.88
C ASP A 171 -13.84 21.04 -7.60
N GLN A 172 -14.92 21.43 -6.93
CA GLN A 172 -15.20 22.83 -6.59
C GLN A 172 -14.66 23.18 -5.21
N VAL A 173 -14.91 22.31 -4.22
CA VAL A 173 -14.45 22.55 -2.84
C VAL A 173 -12.96 22.29 -2.65
N ARG A 174 -12.34 21.49 -3.54
CA ARG A 174 -10.91 21.21 -3.61
C ARG A 174 -10.44 21.19 -5.09
N PRO A 175 -10.21 22.36 -5.72
CA PRO A 175 -9.89 22.47 -7.15
C PRO A 175 -8.65 21.74 -7.66
N ASN A 176 -7.71 21.42 -6.76
CA ASN A 176 -6.49 20.67 -7.11
C ASN A 176 -6.62 19.16 -6.84
N SER A 177 -7.83 18.68 -6.56
CA SER A 177 -8.08 17.27 -6.32
C SER A 177 -8.24 16.52 -7.64
N ASN A 178 -7.56 15.38 -7.77
CA ASN A 178 -7.76 14.46 -8.88
C ASN A 178 -8.00 13.07 -8.29
N LEU A 179 -9.25 12.64 -8.33
CA LEU A 179 -9.67 11.34 -7.81
C LEU A 179 -10.07 10.38 -8.93
N PHE A 180 -9.65 10.65 -10.17
CA PHE A 180 -9.91 9.76 -11.29
C PHE A 180 -9.40 8.34 -11.01
N MET A 181 -10.22 7.34 -11.33
CA MET A 181 -9.97 5.92 -11.16
C MET A 181 -10.15 5.18 -12.47
N LYS A 182 -9.29 4.18 -12.73
CA LYS A 182 -9.55 3.21 -13.80
C LYS A 182 -10.50 2.11 -13.34
N ASN A 183 -10.46 1.72 -12.06
CA ASN A 183 -11.47 0.80 -11.51
C ASN A 183 -12.73 1.57 -11.11
N SER A 184 -13.42 2.14 -12.11
CA SER A 184 -14.48 3.12 -11.91
C SER A 184 -15.71 2.62 -11.14
N ASP A 185 -15.89 1.30 -11.06
CA ASP A 185 -16.99 0.71 -10.27
C ASP A 185 -16.79 0.84 -8.77
N GLN A 186 -15.64 1.36 -8.30
CA GLN A 186 -15.28 1.40 -6.88
C GLN A 186 -15.48 2.76 -6.20
N TYR A 187 -16.05 3.76 -6.89
CA TYR A 187 -16.33 5.07 -6.28
C TYR A 187 -17.25 5.00 -5.05
N TYR A 188 -18.11 3.97 -4.94
CA TYR A 188 -18.94 3.74 -3.76
C TYR A 188 -18.11 3.64 -2.46
N VAL A 189 -16.89 3.09 -2.53
CA VAL A 189 -16.01 2.99 -1.36
C VAL A 189 -15.63 4.37 -0.81
N LEU A 190 -15.43 5.36 -1.69
CA LEU A 190 -15.10 6.72 -1.29
C LEU A 190 -16.35 7.42 -0.74
N LEU A 191 -17.50 7.24 -1.39
CA LEU A 191 -18.78 7.78 -0.94
C LEU A 191 -19.15 7.28 0.46
N ASP A 192 -19.01 5.98 0.72
CA ASP A 192 -19.26 5.38 2.03
C ASP A 192 -18.37 5.99 3.13
N GLN A 193 -17.11 6.28 2.82
CA GLN A 193 -16.20 6.92 3.77
C GLN A 193 -16.52 8.39 4.02
N ILE A 194 -16.96 9.12 2.99
CA ILE A 194 -17.44 10.50 3.13
C ILE A 194 -18.68 10.52 4.03
N GLU A 195 -19.62 9.59 3.85
CA GLU A 195 -20.81 9.50 4.69
C GLU A 195 -20.47 9.11 6.13
N ALA A 196 -19.57 8.14 6.33
CA ALA A 196 -19.07 7.80 7.66
C ALA A 196 -18.38 9.00 8.33
N LYS A 197 -17.63 9.81 7.55
CA LYS A 197 -16.99 11.03 8.06
C LYS A 197 -18.02 12.08 8.45
N ARG A 198 -19.06 12.27 7.64
CA ARG A 198 -20.17 13.17 7.92
C ARG A 198 -20.87 12.81 9.23
N PHE A 199 -21.18 11.52 9.41
CA PHE A 199 -21.77 11.01 10.65
C PHE A 199 -20.91 11.33 11.87
N LEU A 200 -19.60 11.02 11.81
CA LEU A 200 -18.67 11.31 12.92
C LEU A 200 -18.57 12.80 13.25
N LEU A 201 -18.55 13.66 12.24
CA LEU A 201 -18.52 15.11 12.48
C LEU A 201 -19.81 15.60 13.14
N GLY A 202 -20.96 15.01 12.79
CA GLY A 202 -22.27 15.35 13.36
C GLY A 202 -22.45 14.94 14.83
N LEU A 203 -21.55 14.12 15.38
CA LEU A 203 -21.54 13.78 16.82
C LEU A 203 -20.90 14.88 17.69
N ASP A 204 -20.23 15.86 17.10
CA ASP A 204 -19.63 16.99 17.82
C ASP A 204 -20.72 17.98 18.26
N PRO A 205 -21.01 18.12 19.56
CA PRO A 205 -22.08 18.99 20.06
C PRO A 205 -21.85 20.47 19.76
N GLN A 206 -20.62 20.87 19.40
CA GLN A 206 -20.29 22.25 19.06
C GLN A 206 -20.48 22.57 17.57
N ARG A 207 -20.84 21.59 16.73
CA ARG A 207 -21.02 21.77 15.29
C ARG A 207 -22.49 21.57 14.92
N GLU A 208 -23.20 22.66 14.66
CA GLU A 208 -24.55 22.59 14.08
C GLU A 208 -24.49 22.55 12.55
N GLY A 209 -25.32 21.70 11.93
CA GLY A 209 -25.64 21.78 10.50
C GLY A 209 -24.49 21.45 9.53
N ILE A 210 -23.87 20.28 9.66
CA ILE A 210 -22.75 19.87 8.79
C ILE A 210 -23.22 19.59 7.36
N SER A 211 -22.75 20.41 6.43
CA SER A 211 -23.02 20.22 5.00
C SER A 211 -22.31 18.98 4.45
N TYR A 212 -22.79 18.46 3.33
CA TYR A 212 -22.10 17.36 2.66
C TYR A 212 -20.69 17.78 2.21
N ASP A 213 -20.55 19.00 1.70
CA ASP A 213 -19.29 19.61 1.29
C ASP A 213 -18.27 19.66 2.44
N ASP A 214 -18.68 20.00 3.66
CA ASP A 214 -17.80 19.99 4.84
C ASP A 214 -17.26 18.58 5.14
N ALA A 215 -18.10 17.56 4.96
CA ALA A 215 -17.69 16.18 5.15
C ALA A 215 -16.71 15.71 4.07
N VAL A 216 -16.98 16.07 2.81
CA VAL A 216 -16.10 15.82 1.66
C VAL A 216 -14.72 16.45 1.88
N ILE A 217 -14.69 17.72 2.27
CA ILE A 217 -13.47 18.46 2.62
C ILE A 217 -12.70 17.74 3.74
N ALA A 218 -13.38 17.42 4.84
CA ALA A 218 -12.74 16.84 6.01
C ALA A 218 -12.22 15.42 5.74
N TRP A 219 -12.95 14.63 4.94
CA TRP A 219 -12.50 13.31 4.50
C TRP A 219 -11.27 13.43 3.59
N TYR A 220 -11.32 14.31 2.59
CA TYR A 220 -10.21 14.49 1.65
C TYR A 220 -8.92 14.88 2.37
N ASP A 221 -8.97 15.92 3.21
CA ASP A 221 -7.78 16.48 3.87
C ASP A 221 -7.23 15.57 4.98
N ARG A 222 -8.10 14.89 5.75
CA ARG A 222 -7.70 14.17 6.97
C ARG A 222 -7.63 12.66 6.80
N VAL A 223 -8.19 12.10 5.73
CA VAL A 223 -8.22 10.65 5.50
C VAL A 223 -7.55 10.31 4.17
N TYR A 224 -8.04 10.84 3.06
CA TYR A 224 -7.54 10.50 1.72
C TYR A 224 -6.10 10.98 1.50
N MET A 225 -5.81 12.27 1.72
CA MET A 225 -4.50 12.85 1.45
C MET A 225 -3.35 12.27 2.30
N PRO A 226 -3.50 12.05 3.62
CA PRO A 226 -2.46 11.40 4.42
C PRO A 226 -2.11 9.99 3.91
N MET A 227 -3.14 9.21 3.57
CA MET A 227 -2.96 7.86 3.01
C MET A 227 -2.25 7.88 1.66
N LEU A 228 -2.62 8.83 0.79
CA LEU A 228 -2.04 8.95 -0.53
C LEU A 228 -0.56 9.39 -0.47
N ARG A 229 -0.20 10.27 0.46
CA ARG A 229 1.21 10.61 0.76
C ARG A 229 2.00 9.37 1.21
N LEU A 230 1.39 8.50 2.00
CA LEU A 230 2.02 7.25 2.43
C LEU A 230 2.23 6.28 1.25
N ILE A 231 1.23 6.11 0.38
CA ILE A 231 1.31 5.29 -0.83
C ILE A 231 2.46 5.76 -1.74
N ARG A 232 2.55 7.07 -2.00
CA ARG A 232 3.63 7.70 -2.77
C ARG A 232 5.00 7.41 -2.16
N LYS A 233 5.12 7.61 -0.84
CA LYS A 233 6.38 7.43 -0.10
C LYS A 233 6.89 5.99 -0.12
N GLN A 234 5.97 5.02 -0.11
CA GLN A 234 6.29 3.59 -0.21
C GLN A 234 6.54 3.14 -1.65
N GLY A 235 6.29 4.00 -2.65
CA GLY A 235 6.55 3.70 -4.05
C GLY A 235 5.67 2.60 -4.63
N LEU A 236 4.46 2.41 -4.08
CA LEU A 236 3.52 1.38 -4.55
C LEU A 236 3.18 1.54 -6.04
N GLU A 237 3.19 2.77 -6.57
CA GLU A 237 3.01 3.06 -8.00
C GLU A 237 3.96 2.27 -8.90
N ARG A 238 5.23 2.12 -8.48
CA ARG A 238 6.23 1.35 -9.25
C ARG A 238 5.93 -0.13 -9.27
N GLN A 239 5.33 -0.62 -8.19
CA GLN A 239 4.97 -2.01 -8.06
C GLN A 239 3.65 -2.31 -8.78
N PHE A 240 2.74 -1.33 -8.90
CA PHE A 240 1.44 -1.46 -9.53
C PHE A 240 1.28 -0.55 -10.76
N PRO A 241 2.06 -0.79 -11.84
CA PRO A 241 1.94 0.00 -13.05
C PRO A 241 0.53 -0.13 -13.63
N GLY A 242 -0.03 1.00 -14.03
CA GLY A 242 -1.34 1.07 -14.68
C GLY A 242 -2.49 1.46 -13.76
N LEU A 243 -2.35 1.35 -12.43
CA LEU A 243 -3.34 1.84 -11.47
C LEU A 243 -3.13 3.34 -11.17
N THR A 244 -4.22 4.07 -10.94
CA THR A 244 -4.17 5.45 -10.44
C THR A 244 -3.87 5.47 -8.95
N GLU A 245 -3.52 6.64 -8.40
CA GLU A 245 -3.30 6.79 -6.96
C GLU A 245 -4.58 6.48 -6.15
N THR A 246 -5.74 6.83 -6.68
CA THR A 246 -7.04 6.53 -6.07
C THR A 246 -7.36 5.04 -6.14
N ASP A 247 -7.00 4.35 -7.23
CA ASP A 247 -7.10 2.88 -7.31
C ASP A 247 -6.24 2.21 -6.23
N LEU A 248 -5.01 2.70 -6.02
CA LEU A 248 -4.12 2.20 -4.96
C LEU A 248 -4.67 2.49 -3.57
N TYR A 249 -5.27 3.65 -3.37
CA TYR A 249 -5.93 4.01 -2.12
C TYR A 249 -7.04 3.00 -1.77
N VAL A 250 -7.94 2.70 -2.72
CA VAL A 250 -9.01 1.73 -2.49
C VAL A 250 -8.46 0.31 -2.30
N LEU A 251 -7.41 -0.06 -3.05
CA LEU A 251 -6.75 -1.36 -2.88
C LEU A 251 -6.18 -1.54 -1.46
N VAL A 252 -5.48 -0.52 -0.93
CA VAL A 252 -4.93 -0.54 0.43
C VAL A 252 -6.06 -0.60 1.47
N LEU A 253 -7.17 0.10 1.25
CA LEU A 253 -8.32 0.05 2.16
C LEU A 253 -8.96 -1.33 2.21
N LYS A 254 -9.22 -1.94 1.05
CA LYS A 254 -9.79 -3.29 0.95
C LYS A 254 -8.86 -4.31 1.59
N HIS A 255 -7.56 -4.25 1.27
CA HIS A 255 -6.57 -5.14 1.89
C HIS A 255 -6.49 -4.98 3.41
N ARG A 256 -6.64 -3.75 3.93
CA ARG A 256 -6.73 -3.53 5.39
C ARG A 256 -8.00 -4.13 5.99
N GLN A 257 -9.14 -4.07 5.30
CA GLN A 257 -10.37 -4.69 5.75
C GLN A 257 -10.27 -6.22 5.73
N ASP A 258 -9.73 -6.80 4.66
CA ASP A 258 -9.50 -8.24 4.54
C ASP A 258 -8.54 -8.71 5.63
N LEU A 259 -7.41 -8.01 5.81
CA LEU A 259 -6.50 -8.26 6.92
C LEU A 259 -7.20 -8.09 8.28
N ARG A 260 -8.06 -7.10 8.49
CA ARG A 260 -8.78 -6.96 9.76
C ARG A 260 -9.77 -8.10 10.01
N ALA A 261 -10.46 -8.56 8.97
CA ALA A 261 -11.42 -9.66 9.05
C ALA A 261 -10.70 -11.00 9.32
N ASP A 262 -9.61 -11.25 8.60
CA ASP A 262 -8.81 -12.47 8.73
C ASP A 262 -7.98 -12.47 10.03
N LEU A 263 -7.50 -11.30 10.45
CA LEU A 263 -6.54 -11.16 11.55
C LEU A 263 -7.17 -10.75 12.88
N GLY A 264 -8.39 -10.21 12.89
CA GLY A 264 -9.04 -9.72 14.11
C GLY A 264 -8.40 -8.47 14.72
N TRP A 265 -7.51 -7.78 13.99
CA TRP A 265 -6.81 -6.57 14.47
C TRP A 265 -7.06 -5.33 13.63
N ASN A 266 -7.01 -4.15 14.24
CA ASN A 266 -6.83 -2.89 13.52
C ASN A 266 -5.38 -2.76 13.04
N VAL A 267 -5.11 -3.09 11.77
CA VAL A 267 -3.75 -3.03 11.19
C VAL A 267 -3.41 -1.60 10.74
N ASP A 268 -2.21 -1.13 11.10
CA ASP A 268 -1.69 0.16 10.62
C ASP A 268 -1.46 0.14 9.10
N THR A 269 -1.75 1.26 8.45
CA THR A 269 -1.70 1.40 6.98
C THR A 269 -0.31 1.12 6.42
N VAL A 270 0.76 1.48 7.15
CA VAL A 270 2.11 1.25 6.63
C VAL A 270 2.44 -0.24 6.60
N ALA A 271 1.96 -0.99 7.60
CA ALA A 271 2.11 -2.44 7.65
C ALA A 271 1.33 -3.12 6.52
N VAL A 272 0.12 -2.65 6.22
CA VAL A 272 -0.72 -3.11 5.09
C VAL A 272 -0.02 -2.85 3.74
N ALA A 273 0.53 -1.66 3.54
CA ALA A 273 1.23 -1.29 2.31
C ALA A 273 2.52 -2.11 2.09
N SER A 274 3.25 -2.42 3.17
CA SER A 274 4.45 -3.28 3.11
C SER A 274 4.10 -4.75 2.81
N ASP A 275 3.02 -5.29 3.40
CA ASP A 275 2.55 -6.65 3.10
C ASP A 275 2.10 -6.78 1.63
N LEU A 276 1.34 -5.80 1.10
CA LEU A 276 0.97 -5.76 -0.32
C LEU A 276 2.19 -5.76 -1.24
N ALA A 277 3.20 -4.94 -0.90
CA ALA A 277 4.43 -4.85 -1.66
C ALA A 277 5.21 -6.18 -1.69
N GLN A 278 5.29 -6.86 -0.55
CA GLN A 278 6.00 -8.13 -0.41
C GLN A 278 5.28 -9.28 -1.15
N ARG A 279 3.93 -9.33 -1.09
CA ARG A 279 3.14 -10.34 -1.79
C ARG A 279 3.27 -10.25 -3.31
N ARG A 280 3.32 -9.03 -3.88
CA ARG A 280 3.50 -8.87 -5.34
C ARG A 280 4.92 -9.18 -5.81
N GLY A 281 5.94 -8.89 -4.99
CA GLY A 281 7.33 -9.29 -5.28
C GLY A 281 7.49 -10.79 -5.52
N ASN A 282 6.70 -11.62 -4.84
CA ASN A 282 6.67 -13.07 -5.02
C ASN A 282 5.95 -13.53 -6.31
N ILE A 283 5.08 -12.69 -6.89
CA ILE A 283 4.32 -12.99 -8.11
C ILE A 283 5.09 -12.56 -9.36
N ALA A 284 5.81 -11.42 -9.31
CA ALA A 284 6.57 -10.88 -10.44
C ALA A 284 7.86 -11.65 -10.76
N GLY A 285 8.28 -12.60 -9.92
CA GLY A 285 9.40 -13.51 -10.17
C GLY A 285 9.05 -14.76 -10.98
N GLN A 286 7.79 -14.95 -11.39
CA GLN A 286 7.35 -16.18 -12.05
C GLN A 286 7.38 -16.07 -13.58
N THR A 287 8.59 -16.05 -14.15
CA THR A 287 8.84 -16.68 -15.44
C THR A 287 9.86 -17.78 -15.20
N GLY A 288 9.35 -18.99 -14.92
CA GLY A 288 10.16 -20.21 -14.86
C GLY A 288 10.67 -20.62 -13.49
N VAL A 289 9.78 -20.90 -12.52
CA VAL A 289 9.78 -22.13 -11.67
C VAL A 289 8.36 -22.23 -11.08
N GLN A 290 7.46 -22.92 -11.79
CA GLN A 290 6.26 -23.46 -11.14
C GLN A 290 6.65 -24.76 -10.43
N VAL A 291 6.16 -24.91 -9.21
CA VAL A 291 6.29 -26.07 -8.31
C VAL A 291 7.64 -26.20 -7.61
N LEU A 292 7.87 -25.40 -6.56
CA LEU A 292 8.64 -25.84 -5.38
C LEU A 292 8.15 -25.22 -4.05
N GLN A 293 6.92 -24.69 -3.97
CA GLN A 293 6.31 -24.33 -2.67
C GLN A 293 5.84 -25.53 -1.83
N ALA A 294 6.10 -26.77 -2.28
CA ALA A 294 5.80 -27.98 -1.53
C ALA A 294 7.03 -28.66 -0.89
N VAL A 295 8.27 -28.19 -1.10
CA VAL A 295 9.47 -28.92 -0.62
C VAL A 295 10.66 -28.02 -0.23
N THR A 296 10.43 -26.83 0.32
CA THR A 296 11.46 -26.15 1.12
C THR A 296 11.14 -26.34 2.60
N PRO A 297 11.88 -27.21 3.32
CA PRO A 297 11.74 -27.35 4.76
C PRO A 297 11.81 -26.01 5.49
N ASP A 298 10.99 -25.81 6.53
CA ASP A 298 11.02 -24.67 7.46
C ASP A 298 12.38 -24.41 8.13
N ALA A 299 13.41 -25.19 7.83
CA ALA A 299 14.78 -24.98 8.28
C ALA A 299 15.60 -24.08 7.33
N LEU A 300 15.14 -23.82 6.09
CA LEU A 300 15.93 -23.19 5.03
C LEU A 300 15.52 -21.77 4.63
N GLU A 301 14.34 -21.26 5.04
CA GLU A 301 14.01 -19.84 4.77
C GLU A 301 14.78 -18.91 5.71
N ALA A 302 15.50 -17.96 5.10
CA ALA A 302 16.19 -16.89 5.80
C ALA A 302 15.22 -15.74 6.13
N GLY A 303 15.29 -15.24 7.37
CA GLY A 303 14.59 -14.01 7.74
C GLY A 303 15.17 -12.75 7.06
N PRO A 304 14.53 -11.59 7.22
CA PRO A 304 14.92 -10.33 6.57
C PRO A 304 16.36 -9.90 6.89
N ALA A 305 16.89 -9.02 6.06
CA ALA A 305 18.26 -8.55 6.15
C ALA A 305 18.45 -7.64 7.38
N PRO A 306 19.62 -7.71 8.05
CA PRO A 306 19.91 -6.84 9.19
C PRO A 306 19.64 -5.35 8.93
N GLY A 307 18.94 -4.72 9.87
CA GLY A 307 18.65 -3.28 9.82
C GLY A 307 17.58 -2.81 8.84
N GLU A 308 16.85 -3.70 8.17
CA GLU A 308 15.66 -3.33 7.39
C GLU A 308 14.60 -2.64 8.26
N TRP A 309 14.33 -3.20 9.43
CA TRP A 309 13.39 -2.65 10.42
C TRP A 309 13.73 -1.20 10.80
N ARG A 310 15.01 -0.90 11.10
CA ARG A 310 15.46 0.46 11.45
C ARG A 310 15.32 1.41 10.27
N ARG A 311 15.61 0.98 9.03
CA ARG A 311 15.43 1.82 7.84
C ARG A 311 13.95 2.15 7.63
N GLU A 312 13.07 1.17 7.81
CA GLU A 312 11.62 1.35 7.75
C GLU A 312 11.15 2.37 8.81
N ARG A 313 11.64 2.27 10.06
CA ARG A 313 11.28 3.20 11.14
C ARG A 313 11.87 4.61 10.99
N LEU A 314 13.14 4.73 10.58
CA LEU A 314 13.77 6.04 10.34
C LEU A 314 13.11 6.80 9.18
N ALA A 315 12.47 6.10 8.23
CA ALA A 315 11.65 6.73 7.21
C ALA A 315 10.31 7.24 7.79
N LYS A 316 9.76 6.62 8.84
CA LYS A 316 8.46 6.90 9.49
C LYS A 316 8.54 8.00 10.59
N ARG A 317 9.33 9.08 10.43
CA ARG A 317 9.56 10.20 11.40
C ARG A 317 8.31 10.99 11.91
N GLU A 318 7.13 10.38 12.01
CA GLU A 318 5.89 10.99 12.48
C GLU A 318 5.47 10.55 13.90
N SER A 319 6.10 9.53 14.51
CA SER A 319 5.87 9.16 15.93
C SER A 319 7.13 9.26 16.79
N ASP A 320 6.98 9.81 18.00
CA ASP A 320 8.03 9.84 19.04
C ASP A 320 8.24 8.47 19.72
N SER A 321 7.36 7.50 19.41
CA SER A 321 7.33 6.13 19.94
C SER A 321 7.81 5.14 18.87
N LEU A 322 8.69 4.23 19.26
CA LEU A 322 9.32 3.22 18.39
C LEU A 322 8.65 1.86 18.55
N PHE A 323 7.93 1.61 19.65
CA PHE A 323 7.15 0.40 19.91
C PHE A 323 5.69 0.72 20.21
N ALA A 324 4.95 1.19 19.20
CA ALA A 324 3.53 1.53 19.35
C ALA A 324 2.66 0.27 19.38
N ASP A 325 2.93 -0.68 18.49
CA ASP A 325 2.20 -1.95 18.39
C ASP A 325 3.04 -3.11 18.93
N ILE A 326 2.65 -3.65 20.09
CA ILE A 326 3.42 -4.71 20.78
C ILE A 326 2.64 -6.02 20.69
N LEU A 327 3.19 -6.98 19.96
CA LEU A 327 2.61 -8.30 19.78
C LEU A 327 3.07 -9.25 20.89
N VAL A 328 2.14 -9.79 21.67
CA VAL A 328 2.38 -10.87 22.63
C VAL A 328 1.86 -12.18 22.05
N ALA A 329 2.75 -13.15 21.81
CA ALA A 329 2.37 -14.45 21.27
C ALA A 329 2.46 -15.53 22.37
N GLY A 330 1.30 -15.85 22.95
CA GLY A 330 1.17 -16.71 24.12
C GLY A 330 0.80 -18.17 23.80
N ARG A 331 1.12 -19.07 24.73
CA ARG A 331 0.78 -20.49 24.70
C ARG A 331 -0.45 -20.87 25.55
N GLY A 332 -1.06 -19.93 26.25
CA GLY A 332 -2.11 -20.17 27.25
C GLY A 332 -1.57 -20.80 28.53
N VAL A 333 -0.31 -20.53 28.90
CA VAL A 333 0.35 -21.06 30.10
C VAL A 333 0.57 -19.96 31.14
N GLU A 334 0.84 -20.32 32.40
CA GLU A 334 1.08 -19.32 33.47
C GLU A 334 2.19 -18.32 33.12
N ALA A 335 3.25 -18.78 32.45
CA ALA A 335 4.34 -17.91 31.99
C ALA A 335 3.88 -16.76 31.06
N ASP A 336 2.73 -16.89 30.38
CA ASP A 336 2.23 -15.84 29.50
C ASP A 336 1.69 -14.63 30.27
N TYR A 337 1.21 -14.80 31.51
CA TYR A 337 0.82 -13.66 32.35
C TYR A 337 2.01 -12.75 32.64
N ASN A 338 3.17 -13.35 32.96
CA ASN A 338 4.42 -12.61 33.16
C ASN A 338 4.84 -11.88 31.87
N MET A 339 4.73 -12.55 30.72
CA MET A 339 5.01 -11.96 29.41
C MET A 339 4.13 -10.73 29.14
N VAL A 340 2.81 -10.85 29.35
CA VAL A 340 1.84 -9.75 29.15
C VAL A 340 2.12 -8.60 30.10
N ALA A 341 2.48 -8.88 31.37
CA ALA A 341 2.85 -7.84 32.34
C ALA A 341 4.09 -7.05 31.90
N HIS A 342 5.13 -7.71 31.39
CA HIS A 342 6.33 -7.03 30.89
C HIS A 342 6.06 -6.26 29.59
N ALA A 343 5.23 -6.80 28.70
CA ALA A 343 4.79 -6.09 27.50
C ALA A 343 4.03 -4.81 27.86
N ALA A 344 3.19 -4.84 28.90
CA ALA A 344 2.48 -3.69 29.41
C ALA A 344 3.39 -2.60 29.97
N LEU A 345 4.52 -2.95 30.59
CA LEU A 345 5.51 -1.95 31.01
C LEU A 345 6.04 -1.15 29.82
N ILE A 346 6.30 -1.81 28.69
CA ILE A 346 6.76 -1.15 27.46
C ILE A 346 5.63 -0.34 26.84
N ALA A 347 4.42 -0.90 26.74
CA ALA A 347 3.25 -0.21 26.20
C ALA A 347 2.99 1.11 26.95
N LYS A 348 3.09 1.12 28.28
CA LYS A 348 2.93 2.34 29.10
C LYS A 348 4.03 3.37 28.83
N ARG A 349 5.29 2.95 28.68
CA ARG A 349 6.42 3.85 28.36
C ARG A 349 6.30 4.48 26.97
N GLU A 350 5.71 3.73 26.05
CA GLU A 350 5.63 4.08 24.63
C GLU A 350 4.27 4.68 24.22
N ASN A 351 3.33 4.78 25.17
CA ASN A 351 1.91 5.09 24.92
C ASN A 351 1.31 4.23 23.78
N GLY A 352 1.67 2.94 23.78
CA GLY A 352 1.33 1.96 22.77
C GLY A 352 0.15 1.06 23.15
N ARG A 353 -0.09 0.05 22.33
CA ARG A 353 -1.14 -0.97 22.52
C ARG A 353 -0.59 -2.38 22.49
N LEU A 354 -1.32 -3.31 23.09
CA LEU A 354 -1.00 -4.74 23.11
C LEU A 354 -1.87 -5.51 22.10
N LEU A 355 -1.23 -6.33 21.28
CA LEU A 355 -1.87 -7.26 20.37
C LEU A 355 -1.59 -8.68 20.86
N ALA A 356 -2.59 -9.38 21.38
CA ALA A 356 -2.44 -10.77 21.77
C ALA A 356 -2.73 -11.70 20.59
N LEU A 357 -1.87 -12.70 20.40
CA LEU A 357 -2.03 -13.74 19.39
C LEU A 357 -1.98 -15.13 20.02
N ARG A 358 -3.00 -15.92 19.74
CA ARG A 358 -3.07 -17.33 20.10
C ARG A 358 -3.19 -18.21 18.87
N ILE A 359 -2.20 -19.07 18.64
CA ILE A 359 -2.27 -20.08 17.59
C ILE A 359 -3.03 -21.29 18.12
N VAL A 360 -4.11 -21.65 17.44
CA VAL A 360 -4.99 -22.79 17.75
C VAL A 360 -4.91 -23.83 16.62
N LYS A 361 -5.41 -25.04 16.88
CA LYS A 361 -5.37 -26.16 15.91
C LYS A 361 -6.40 -26.00 14.80
N ASP A 362 -7.57 -25.48 15.13
CA ASP A 362 -8.71 -25.33 14.24
C ASP A 362 -9.67 -24.22 14.73
N GLU A 363 -10.68 -23.89 13.92
CA GLU A 363 -11.66 -22.86 14.24
C GLU A 363 -12.60 -23.25 15.40
N GLU A 364 -12.79 -24.55 15.65
CA GLU A 364 -13.57 -25.03 16.79
C GLU A 364 -12.85 -24.69 18.11
N GLU A 365 -11.53 -24.94 18.19
CA GLU A 365 -10.71 -24.54 19.33
C GLU A 365 -10.69 -23.02 19.53
N SER A 366 -10.70 -22.23 18.44
CA SER A 366 -10.79 -20.76 18.52
C SER A 366 -12.05 -20.28 19.24
N SER A 367 -13.15 -21.03 19.13
CA SER A 367 -14.44 -20.69 19.74
C SER A 367 -14.65 -21.36 21.10
N SER A 368 -13.67 -22.14 21.57
CA SER A 368 -13.75 -22.85 22.84
C SER A 368 -13.81 -21.90 24.05
N GLU A 369 -14.45 -22.37 25.13
CA GLU A 369 -14.55 -21.63 26.39
C GLU A 369 -13.16 -21.24 26.95
N THR A 370 -12.15 -22.10 26.77
CA THR A 370 -10.78 -21.81 27.19
C THR A 370 -10.19 -20.58 26.48
N ILE A 371 -10.39 -20.46 25.17
CA ILE A 371 -9.91 -19.31 24.40
C ILE A 371 -10.70 -18.06 24.71
N GLN A 372 -12.02 -18.18 24.93
CA GLN A 372 -12.86 -17.06 25.36
C GLN A 372 -12.44 -16.53 26.74
N ASN A 373 -12.13 -17.41 27.69
CA ASN A 373 -11.62 -17.02 29.00
C ASN A 373 -10.26 -16.32 28.91
N LEU A 374 -9.33 -16.86 28.11
CA LEU A 374 -8.03 -16.22 27.86
C LEU A 374 -8.17 -14.82 27.23
N ARG A 375 -9.09 -14.67 26.27
CA ARG A 375 -9.44 -13.38 25.66
C ARG A 375 -9.94 -12.42 26.72
N PHE A 376 -10.91 -12.85 27.53
CA PHE A 376 -11.51 -12.03 28.58
C PHE A 376 -10.47 -11.59 29.61
N ASP A 377 -9.61 -12.50 30.07
CA ASP A 377 -8.56 -12.20 31.04
C ASP A 377 -7.54 -11.19 30.48
N PHE A 378 -7.16 -11.32 29.20
CA PHE A 378 -6.27 -10.38 28.54
C PHE A 378 -6.92 -8.99 28.37
N GLU A 379 -8.17 -8.94 27.92
CA GLU A 379 -8.91 -7.69 27.73
C GLU A 379 -9.13 -6.97 29.07
N ARG A 380 -9.48 -7.72 30.13
CA ARG A 380 -9.57 -7.21 31.50
C ARG A 380 -8.23 -6.64 31.96
N PHE A 381 -7.14 -7.39 31.78
CA PHE A 381 -5.80 -6.93 32.15
C PHE A 381 -5.42 -5.61 31.45
N CYS A 382 -5.70 -5.51 30.15
CA CYS A 382 -5.43 -4.30 29.38
C CYS A 382 -6.28 -3.12 29.88
N HIS A 383 -7.56 -3.35 30.13
CA HIS A 383 -8.48 -2.33 30.65
C HIS A 383 -8.04 -1.80 32.03
N GLU A 384 -7.75 -2.69 32.98
CA GLU A 384 -7.29 -2.33 34.33
C GLU A 384 -5.97 -1.56 34.32
N ASN A 385 -5.13 -1.79 33.31
CA ASN A 385 -3.86 -1.10 33.14
C ASN A 385 -3.94 0.16 32.26
N GLY A 386 -5.12 0.50 31.72
CA GLY A 386 -5.33 1.65 30.84
C GLY A 386 -4.61 1.53 29.49
N ILE A 387 -4.42 0.31 28.99
CA ILE A 387 -3.72 0.03 27.74
C ILE A 387 -4.74 -0.47 26.70
N PRO A 388 -4.75 0.06 25.46
CA PRO A 388 -5.55 -0.55 24.40
C PRO A 388 -5.06 -1.97 24.11
N GLY A 389 -5.96 -2.95 24.15
CA GLY A 389 -5.65 -4.36 23.94
C GLY A 389 -6.57 -4.99 22.91
N GLU A 390 -6.02 -5.73 21.95
CA GLU A 390 -6.79 -6.53 20.98
C GLU A 390 -6.30 -7.98 21.01
N PHE A 391 -7.23 -8.95 21.10
CA PHE A 391 -6.90 -10.37 21.11
C PHE A 391 -7.34 -11.04 19.81
N ALA A 392 -6.45 -11.84 19.21
CA ALA A 392 -6.72 -12.60 18.00
C ALA A 392 -6.29 -14.06 18.13
N THR A 393 -6.98 -14.91 17.38
CA THR A 393 -6.63 -16.30 17.16
C THR A 393 -6.19 -16.50 15.71
N ASP A 394 -5.39 -17.54 15.46
CA ASP A 394 -5.00 -17.94 14.11
C ASP A 394 -4.81 -19.45 14.05
N VAL A 395 -5.07 -20.05 12.89
CA VAL A 395 -4.96 -21.49 12.66
C VAL A 395 -3.76 -21.77 11.77
N GLY A 396 -2.86 -22.66 12.23
CA GLY A 396 -1.76 -23.14 11.40
C GLY A 396 -0.45 -23.39 12.14
N ARG A 397 0.68 -23.32 11.40
CA ARG A 397 2.01 -23.56 11.97
C ARG A 397 2.45 -22.39 12.84
N VAL A 398 2.72 -22.68 14.12
CA VAL A 398 3.05 -21.69 15.17
C VAL A 398 4.13 -20.70 14.73
N ALA A 399 5.30 -21.20 14.30
CA ALA A 399 6.40 -20.33 13.89
C ALA A 399 6.04 -19.44 12.69
N GLY A 400 5.33 -19.99 11.69
CA GLY A 400 4.94 -19.25 10.48
C GLY A 400 4.00 -18.10 10.81
N LYS A 401 2.91 -18.41 11.51
CA LYS A 401 1.89 -17.42 11.89
C LYS A 401 2.43 -16.33 12.81
N ILE A 402 3.26 -16.67 13.80
CA ILE A 402 3.89 -15.65 14.66
C ILE A 402 4.80 -14.72 13.85
N VAL A 403 5.58 -15.25 12.90
CA VAL A 403 6.46 -14.43 12.05
C VAL A 403 5.65 -13.51 11.14
N GLU A 404 4.62 -14.04 10.46
CA GLU A 404 3.70 -13.27 9.62
C GLU A 404 3.04 -12.14 10.42
N ARG A 405 2.49 -12.46 11.59
CA ARG A 405 1.82 -11.48 12.47
C ARG A 405 2.79 -10.45 13.03
N SER A 406 4.01 -10.86 13.35
CA SER A 406 5.04 -9.92 13.84
C SER A 406 5.43 -8.87 12.80
N ALA A 407 5.28 -9.15 11.50
CA ALA A 407 5.53 -8.15 10.46
C ALA A 407 4.60 -6.91 10.59
N LEU A 408 3.42 -7.08 11.20
CA LEU A 408 2.44 -6.01 11.39
C LEU A 408 2.59 -5.27 12.73
N ALA A 409 3.44 -5.76 13.63
CA ALA A 409 3.73 -5.15 14.92
C ALA A 409 5.12 -4.49 14.92
N ASP A 410 5.48 -3.82 16.00
CA ASP A 410 6.77 -3.13 16.16
C ASP A 410 7.73 -3.90 17.06
N LEU A 411 7.18 -4.65 18.02
CA LEU A 411 7.88 -5.52 18.96
C LEU A 411 7.14 -6.85 19.05
N LEU A 412 7.87 -7.97 18.99
CA LEU A 412 7.34 -9.28 19.36
C LEU A 412 7.80 -9.63 20.77
N VAL A 413 6.88 -10.05 21.63
CA VAL A 413 7.16 -10.53 22.98
C VAL A 413 6.77 -12.00 23.09
N LEU A 414 7.68 -12.81 23.62
CA LEU A 414 7.52 -14.26 23.78
C LEU A 414 7.83 -14.69 25.22
N SER A 415 7.03 -15.60 25.76
CA SER A 415 7.33 -16.30 27.02
C SER A 415 8.36 -17.41 26.80
N LEU A 416 9.28 -17.56 27.74
CA LEU A 416 10.29 -18.61 27.76
C LEU A 416 10.10 -19.49 29.00
N VAL A 417 9.68 -20.73 28.77
CA VAL A 417 9.57 -21.77 29.81
C VAL A 417 10.73 -22.73 29.68
N HIS A 418 11.45 -22.99 30.77
CA HIS A 418 12.52 -23.96 30.85
C HIS A 418 11.95 -25.34 31.18
N GLN A 419 12.00 -26.29 30.25
CA GLN A 419 11.58 -27.66 30.52
C GLN A 419 12.71 -28.47 31.17
N SER A 420 12.42 -29.12 32.29
CA SER A 420 13.33 -30.07 32.96
C SER A 420 13.41 -31.38 32.16
N GLY A 421 14.50 -31.59 31.40
CA GLY A 421 14.77 -32.82 30.64
C GLY A 421 16.16 -32.82 29.97
N PRO A 422 16.68 -33.98 29.50
CA PRO A 422 18.06 -34.14 29.01
C PRO A 422 18.42 -33.35 27.73
N LYS A 423 17.44 -32.67 27.12
CA LYS A 423 17.65 -31.61 26.14
C LYS A 423 16.83 -30.41 26.62
N THR A 424 17.49 -29.35 27.07
CA THR A 424 16.87 -28.09 27.52
C THR A 424 16.17 -27.38 26.37
N ALA A 425 14.95 -27.82 26.06
CA ALA A 425 14.07 -27.20 25.08
C ALA A 425 13.43 -25.95 25.70
N THR A 426 13.64 -24.80 25.07
CA THR A 426 12.89 -23.57 25.33
C THR A 426 11.42 -23.81 25.00
N GLY A 427 10.46 -23.19 25.70
CA GLY A 427 9.02 -23.50 25.65
C GLY A 427 8.31 -23.66 24.27
N PHE A 428 8.86 -23.14 23.17
CA PHE A 428 8.37 -23.40 21.80
C PHE A 428 9.16 -24.51 21.04
N GLY A 429 9.98 -25.30 21.73
CA GLY A 429 10.81 -26.34 21.13
C GLY A 429 11.70 -25.81 20.00
N THR A 430 11.69 -26.51 18.86
CA THR A 430 12.42 -26.13 17.64
C THR A 430 11.88 -24.86 16.98
N ASP A 431 10.62 -24.48 17.26
CA ASP A 431 9.97 -23.34 16.62
C ASP A 431 10.41 -22.01 17.24
N PHE A 432 10.88 -22.01 18.49
CA PHE A 432 11.41 -20.81 19.15
C PHE A 432 12.56 -20.18 18.36
N ASN A 433 13.55 -21.00 18.03
CA ASN A 433 14.73 -20.57 17.28
C ASN A 433 14.36 -20.14 15.86
N LYS A 434 13.34 -20.77 15.24
CA LYS A 434 12.83 -20.34 13.93
C LYS A 434 12.21 -18.95 14.02
N ILE A 435 11.38 -18.68 15.03
CA ILE A 435 10.77 -17.36 15.24
C ILE A 435 11.86 -16.30 15.44
N LEU A 436 12.82 -16.54 16.34
CA LEU A 436 13.94 -15.62 16.57
C LEU A 436 14.82 -15.41 15.32
N ALA A 437 15.00 -16.44 14.50
CA ALA A 437 15.80 -16.37 13.29
C ALA A 437 15.06 -15.69 12.11
N ARG A 438 13.72 -15.66 12.13
CA ARG A 438 12.89 -15.23 11.00
C ARG A 438 12.08 -13.96 11.26
N SER A 439 11.84 -13.58 12.51
CA SER A 439 11.02 -12.42 12.83
C SER A 439 11.60 -11.15 12.19
N PRO A 440 10.79 -10.35 11.48
CA PRO A 440 11.17 -9.04 10.95
C PRO A 440 11.31 -7.96 12.02
N ARG A 441 10.90 -8.22 13.25
CA ARG A 441 10.90 -7.25 14.35
C ARG A 441 11.86 -7.67 15.47
N PRO A 442 12.32 -6.73 16.31
CA PRO A 442 12.98 -7.06 17.57
C PRO A 442 12.10 -8.02 18.38
N VAL A 443 12.73 -8.99 19.05
CA VAL A 443 12.02 -9.98 19.86
C VAL A 443 12.45 -9.84 21.32
N LEU A 444 11.51 -9.50 22.19
CA LEU A 444 11.69 -9.53 23.63
C LEU A 444 11.29 -10.90 24.18
N VAL A 445 12.23 -11.58 24.78
CA VAL A 445 12.00 -12.88 25.43
C VAL A 445 11.90 -12.68 26.94
N ILE A 446 10.82 -13.18 27.54
CA ILE A 446 10.54 -13.09 28.97
C ILE A 446 10.61 -14.48 29.60
N PRO A 447 11.64 -14.78 30.41
CA PRO A 447 11.70 -16.01 31.20
C PRO A 447 10.50 -16.17 32.15
N GLU A 448 10.08 -17.40 32.37
CA GLU A 448 9.03 -17.74 33.33
C GLU A 448 9.43 -17.35 34.76
N GLY A 449 8.49 -16.77 35.51
CA GLY A 449 8.69 -16.39 36.90
C GLY A 449 9.59 -15.17 37.14
N VAL A 450 10.11 -14.54 36.07
CA VAL A 450 10.96 -13.36 36.24
C VAL A 450 10.13 -12.15 36.69
N ASP A 451 10.67 -11.41 37.67
CA ASP A 451 10.17 -10.10 38.06
C ASP A 451 11.25 -9.05 37.72
N SER A 452 11.08 -8.36 36.60
CA SER A 452 12.01 -7.34 36.14
C SER A 452 11.33 -6.04 35.74
N LYS A 453 11.82 -4.94 36.31
CA LYS A 453 11.42 -3.58 35.93
C LYS A 453 11.97 -3.13 34.58
N MET A 454 12.97 -3.85 34.04
CA MET A 454 13.66 -3.48 32.78
C MET A 454 14.10 -2.01 32.77
N ASP A 455 14.73 -1.56 33.86
CA ASP A 455 15.22 -0.18 34.08
C ASP A 455 16.75 -0.06 34.06
N ARG A 456 17.46 -1.18 33.96
CA ARG A 456 18.93 -1.26 33.84
C ARG A 456 19.32 -2.26 32.76
N ALA A 457 19.72 -1.74 31.60
CA ALA A 457 20.03 -2.53 30.43
C ALA A 457 21.53 -2.82 30.28
N LEU A 458 21.85 -4.07 29.96
CA LEU A 458 23.16 -4.50 29.48
C LEU A 458 23.13 -4.71 27.96
N LEU A 459 23.82 -3.87 27.21
CA LEU A 459 24.06 -4.06 25.79
C LEU A 459 25.28 -4.98 25.59
N ALA A 460 25.05 -6.18 25.07
CA ALA A 460 26.11 -7.09 24.64
C ALA A 460 26.51 -6.79 23.18
N TYR A 461 27.66 -6.12 22.99
CA TYR A 461 28.05 -5.52 21.71
C TYR A 461 29.34 -6.12 21.13
N ASP A 462 29.25 -6.74 19.96
CA ASP A 462 30.41 -7.33 19.26
C ASP A 462 30.83 -6.56 17.98
N GLY A 463 30.17 -5.44 17.70
CA GLY A 463 30.42 -4.62 16.50
C GLY A 463 29.86 -5.18 15.19
N SER A 464 29.12 -6.30 15.22
CA SER A 464 28.43 -6.83 14.05
C SER A 464 27.24 -5.96 13.62
N GLN A 465 26.76 -6.12 12.39
CA GLN A 465 25.56 -5.41 11.90
C GLN A 465 24.34 -5.64 12.81
N LYS A 466 24.19 -6.85 13.36
CA LYS A 466 23.13 -7.20 14.33
C LYS A 466 23.28 -6.48 15.66
N ALA A 467 24.52 -6.38 16.14
CA ALA A 467 24.82 -5.64 17.35
C ALA A 467 24.68 -4.12 17.14
N ASP A 468 24.85 -3.60 15.92
CA ASP A 468 24.55 -2.20 15.60
C ASP A 468 23.05 -1.88 15.74
N GLU A 469 22.17 -2.82 15.40
CA GLU A 469 20.72 -2.68 15.64
C GLU A 469 20.39 -2.73 17.14
N ALA A 470 21.07 -3.60 17.88
CA ALA A 470 20.97 -3.65 19.33
C ALA A 470 21.46 -2.34 19.98
N LEU A 471 22.54 -1.75 19.48
CA LEU A 471 23.07 -0.46 19.92
C LEU A 471 22.09 0.68 19.62
N TYR A 472 21.46 0.67 18.44
CA TYR A 472 20.41 1.63 18.08
C TYR A 472 19.24 1.57 19.06
N LEU A 473 18.71 0.38 19.35
CA LEU A 473 17.61 0.20 20.29
C LEU A 473 17.99 0.51 21.74
N ALA A 474 19.21 0.14 22.16
CA ALA A 474 19.70 0.45 23.50
C ALA A 474 19.81 1.97 23.72
N ALA A 475 20.29 2.72 22.72
CA ALA A 475 20.35 4.18 22.78
C ALA A 475 18.94 4.81 22.87
N TYR A 476 18.00 4.29 22.07
CA TYR A 476 16.60 4.72 22.12
C TYR A 476 15.99 4.44 23.50
N ALA A 477 16.11 3.21 24.00
CA ALA A 477 15.57 2.80 25.28
C ALA A 477 16.16 3.64 26.43
N ALA A 478 17.48 3.82 26.48
CA ALA A 478 18.15 4.62 27.50
C ALA A 478 17.59 6.05 27.57
N ARG A 479 17.34 6.67 26.42
CA ARG A 479 16.83 8.04 26.33
C ARG A 479 15.32 8.14 26.60
N ASN A 480 14.52 7.31 25.92
CA ASN A 480 13.05 7.45 25.92
C ASN A 480 12.40 6.74 27.11
N TRP A 481 13.01 5.68 27.63
CA TRP A 481 12.53 4.99 28.84
C TRP A 481 13.23 5.44 30.11
N SER A 482 14.23 6.35 30.00
CA SER A 482 15.04 6.83 31.12
C SER A 482 15.69 5.70 31.91
N ILE A 483 16.23 4.70 31.21
CA ILE A 483 16.86 3.52 31.82
C ILE A 483 18.39 3.65 31.82
N SER A 484 19.05 3.03 32.81
CA SER A 484 20.51 3.00 32.84
C SER A 484 21.05 2.04 31.79
N LEU A 485 22.13 2.42 31.11
CA LEU A 485 22.76 1.60 30.07
C LEU A 485 24.20 1.23 30.42
N SER A 486 24.51 -0.06 30.34
CA SER A 486 25.87 -0.60 30.40
C SER A 486 26.22 -1.26 29.06
N VAL A 487 27.36 -0.92 28.47
CA VAL A 487 27.85 -1.51 27.22
C VAL A 487 28.99 -2.46 27.51
N LEU A 488 28.76 -3.75 27.24
CA LEU A 488 29.77 -4.80 27.31
C LEU A 488 30.29 -5.11 25.91
N ALA A 489 31.54 -4.75 25.63
CA ALA A 489 32.18 -5.11 24.38
C ALA A 489 32.64 -6.57 24.38
N LEU A 490 32.30 -7.30 23.31
CA LEU A 490 32.59 -8.71 23.13
C LEU A 490 33.60 -8.92 22.00
N GLY A 491 34.39 -10.01 22.06
CA GLY A 491 35.21 -10.44 20.93
C GLY A 491 36.72 -10.23 21.05
N LYS A 492 37.28 -10.32 22.28
CA LYS A 492 38.74 -10.28 22.58
C LYS A 492 39.47 -9.17 21.80
N GLU A 493 40.12 -9.52 20.69
CA GLU A 493 40.91 -8.60 19.85
C GLU A 493 40.09 -7.45 19.25
N LYS A 494 38.80 -7.67 18.98
CA LYS A 494 37.91 -6.64 18.40
C LYS A 494 37.09 -5.89 19.45
N ALA A 495 37.16 -6.29 20.72
CA ALA A 495 36.35 -5.69 21.78
C ALA A 495 36.62 -4.19 21.93
N LYS A 496 37.89 -3.76 21.85
CA LYS A 496 38.24 -2.34 21.92
C LYS A 496 37.62 -1.52 20.79
N LEU A 497 37.73 -1.98 19.55
CA LEU A 497 37.14 -1.32 18.38
C LEU A 497 35.61 -1.24 18.48
N ALA A 498 34.97 -2.31 18.95
CA ALA A 498 33.53 -2.33 19.20
C ALA A 498 33.16 -1.29 20.29
N LEU A 499 33.91 -1.24 21.40
CA LEU A 499 33.66 -0.28 22.47
C LEU A 499 33.81 1.18 21.99
N ASP A 500 34.85 1.48 21.21
CA ASP A 500 35.08 2.83 20.66
C ASP A 500 33.96 3.25 19.70
N ARG A 501 33.43 2.31 18.91
CA ARG A 501 32.29 2.53 18.03
C ARG A 501 31.00 2.81 18.82
N ALA A 502 30.73 2.02 19.85
CA ALA A 502 29.57 2.22 20.72
C ALA A 502 29.63 3.57 21.45
N LYS A 503 30.81 3.93 22.01
CA LYS A 503 31.06 5.24 22.64
C LYS A 503 30.76 6.39 21.68
N SER A 504 31.30 6.32 20.46
CA SER A 504 31.10 7.35 19.45
C SER A 504 29.62 7.52 19.08
N TYR A 505 28.90 6.40 18.92
CA TYR A 505 27.48 6.41 18.60
C TYR A 505 26.60 6.98 19.73
N LEU A 506 26.85 6.57 20.97
CA LEU A 506 26.08 7.04 22.14
C LEU A 506 26.36 8.50 22.47
N ALA A 507 27.62 8.94 22.33
CA ALA A 507 28.00 10.34 22.52
C ALA A 507 27.29 11.27 21.54
N LEU A 508 27.18 10.89 20.25
CA LEU A 508 26.42 11.64 19.24
C LEU A 508 24.91 11.73 19.52
N ARG A 509 24.40 10.89 20.42
CA ARG A 509 22.98 10.82 20.80
C ARG A 509 22.73 11.36 22.21
N GLU A 510 23.76 11.88 22.87
CA GLU A 510 23.72 12.40 24.25
C GLU A 510 23.20 11.35 25.25
N VAL A 511 23.58 10.08 25.05
CA VAL A 511 23.24 8.97 25.94
C VAL A 511 24.43 8.62 26.82
N GLU A 512 24.24 8.70 28.14
CA GLU A 512 25.22 8.24 29.11
C GLU A 512 25.18 6.72 29.27
N ALA A 513 26.35 6.09 29.32
CA ALA A 513 26.47 4.65 29.54
C ALA A 513 27.77 4.29 30.28
N SER A 514 27.72 3.19 31.03
CA SER A 514 28.93 2.55 31.56
C SER A 514 29.55 1.67 30.47
N TYR A 515 30.88 1.53 30.48
CA TYR A 515 31.61 0.81 29.43
C TYR A 515 32.48 -0.28 30.04
N ILE A 516 32.25 -1.52 29.62
CA ILE A 516 32.93 -2.72 30.12
C ILE A 516 33.61 -3.42 28.95
N GLN A 517 34.91 -3.65 29.08
CA GLN A 517 35.65 -4.44 28.10
C GLN A 517 35.63 -5.91 28.50
N GLY A 518 35.04 -6.77 27.67
CA GLY A 518 34.98 -8.20 27.91
C GLY A 518 36.21 -8.93 27.35
N ASP A 519 37.05 -9.44 28.25
CA ASP A 519 38.25 -10.22 27.87
C ASP A 519 37.98 -11.74 27.79
N ARG A 520 36.75 -12.15 28.11
CA ARG A 520 36.30 -13.54 28.18
C ARG A 520 35.41 -13.93 26.99
N PRO A 521 35.19 -15.24 26.75
CA PRO A 521 34.17 -15.68 25.80
C PRO A 521 32.81 -15.06 26.11
N ALA A 522 32.07 -14.69 25.05
CA ALA A 522 30.93 -13.77 25.15
C ALA A 522 29.94 -14.10 26.27
N PHE A 523 29.48 -15.35 26.36
CA PHE A 523 28.54 -15.77 27.40
C PHE A 523 29.07 -15.58 28.82
N LYS A 524 30.34 -15.93 29.09
CA LYS A 524 30.94 -15.74 30.42
C LYS A 524 31.06 -14.27 30.78
N ALA A 525 31.44 -13.43 29.83
CA ALA A 525 31.51 -11.99 30.03
C ALA A 525 30.14 -11.39 30.35
N ILE A 526 29.08 -11.83 29.66
CA ILE A 526 27.69 -11.41 29.93
C ILE A 526 27.29 -11.81 31.35
N LEU A 527 27.51 -13.08 31.74
CA LEU A 527 27.13 -13.59 33.06
C LEU A 527 27.84 -12.83 34.20
N GLU A 528 29.14 -12.59 34.07
CA GLU A 528 29.93 -11.83 35.04
C GLU A 528 29.45 -10.37 35.14
N SER A 529 29.14 -9.73 34.01
CA SER A 529 28.69 -8.34 33.97
C SER A 529 27.29 -8.15 34.59
N ILE A 530 26.40 -9.13 34.47
CA ILE A 530 25.07 -9.09 35.10
C ILE A 530 25.22 -9.06 36.62
N GLY A 531 26.06 -9.92 37.18
CA GLY A 531 26.27 -10.00 38.63
C GLY A 531 26.92 -8.76 39.25
N GLN A 532 27.64 -7.95 38.47
CA GLN A 532 28.36 -6.77 38.97
C GLN A 532 27.56 -5.45 38.91
N GLN A 533 26.62 -5.34 37.97
CA GLN A 533 25.94 -4.07 37.65
C GLN A 533 24.41 -4.14 37.90
N GLU A 534 23.94 -5.25 38.48
CA GLU A 534 22.53 -5.52 38.78
C GLU A 534 21.57 -5.28 37.58
N ASN A 535 22.06 -5.48 36.36
CA ASN A 535 21.27 -5.28 35.14
C ASN A 535 20.07 -6.24 35.14
N ASN A 536 18.91 -5.73 34.71
CA ASN A 536 17.66 -6.49 34.67
C ASN A 536 17.01 -6.55 33.27
N LEU A 537 17.73 -6.09 32.24
CA LEU A 537 17.39 -6.28 30.82
C LEU A 537 18.68 -6.54 30.05
N ILE A 538 18.68 -7.51 29.14
CA ILE A 538 19.80 -7.73 28.21
C ILE A 538 19.35 -7.31 26.82
N ILE A 539 20.17 -6.52 26.12
CA ILE A 539 19.96 -6.14 24.73
C ILE A 539 21.12 -6.71 23.91
N MET A 540 20.82 -7.47 22.86
CA MET A 540 21.87 -8.11 22.05
C MET A 540 21.44 -8.35 20.59
N GLY A 541 22.43 -8.56 19.72
CA GLY A 541 22.19 -9.04 18.36
C GLY A 541 21.78 -10.53 18.31
N GLY A 542 20.98 -10.90 17.32
CA GLY A 542 20.48 -12.27 17.11
C GLY A 542 21.46 -13.20 16.37
N PHE A 543 20.96 -14.36 15.93
CA PHE A 543 21.76 -15.43 15.29
C PHE A 543 22.54 -15.00 14.04
N SER A 544 23.80 -15.40 13.86
CA SER A 544 24.58 -15.10 12.66
C SER A 544 24.15 -15.95 11.43
N GLN A 545 24.19 -15.38 10.21
CA GLN A 545 23.63 -15.94 8.97
C GLN A 545 24.46 -17.08 8.32
N ARG A 546 25.02 -18.01 9.08
CA ARG A 546 25.56 -19.26 8.47
C ARG A 546 24.87 -20.48 9.08
N PRO A 547 23.68 -20.86 8.55
CA PRO A 547 22.91 -22.00 9.03
C PRO A 547 23.70 -23.33 9.02
N ALA A 548 24.65 -23.48 8.09
CA ALA A 548 25.35 -24.74 7.85
C ALA A 548 26.42 -25.13 8.91
N LEU A 549 26.77 -24.25 9.87
CA LEU A 549 27.86 -24.51 10.84
C LEU A 549 27.46 -24.37 12.33
N GLN A 550 26.19 -24.05 12.64
CA GLN A 550 25.76 -23.82 14.04
C GLN A 550 25.36 -25.08 14.81
N LEU A 551 25.35 -26.27 14.19
CA LEU A 551 24.91 -27.52 14.84
C LEU A 551 25.89 -28.09 15.88
N VAL A 552 27.09 -27.52 16.05
CA VAL A 552 28.14 -28.10 16.92
C VAL A 552 28.62 -27.17 18.05
N VAL A 553 28.32 -25.86 18.01
CA VAL A 553 28.66 -24.91 19.08
C VAL A 553 27.50 -23.96 19.30
N GLY A 554 26.73 -24.15 20.38
CA GLY A 554 25.56 -23.34 20.70
C GLY A 554 25.88 -21.84 20.65
N SER A 555 25.05 -21.07 19.92
CA SER A 555 25.19 -19.62 19.78
C SER A 555 25.17 -18.94 21.15
N THR A 556 25.84 -17.80 21.29
CA THR A 556 25.80 -17.00 22.54
C THR A 556 24.36 -16.70 22.95
N VAL A 557 23.49 -16.42 21.97
CA VAL A 557 22.04 -16.23 22.17
C VAL A 557 21.40 -17.45 22.86
N ASN A 558 21.64 -18.67 22.38
CA ASN A 558 21.08 -19.88 23.00
C ASN A 558 21.56 -20.07 24.43
N LYS A 559 22.85 -19.81 24.70
CA LYS A 559 23.39 -19.92 26.07
C LYS A 559 22.77 -18.89 27.00
N VAL A 560 22.61 -17.65 26.54
CA VAL A 560 21.93 -16.58 27.29
C VAL A 560 20.51 -17.00 27.62
N LEU A 561 19.72 -17.41 26.63
CA LEU A 561 18.33 -17.81 26.83
C LEU A 561 18.19 -19.05 27.73
N GLN A 562 19.11 -20.01 27.64
CA GLN A 562 19.02 -21.24 28.44
C GLN A 562 19.47 -21.08 29.90
N GLN A 563 20.35 -20.13 30.21
CA GLN A 563 21.03 -20.07 31.51
C GLN A 563 20.83 -18.75 32.26
N ILE A 564 20.21 -17.74 31.64
CA ILE A 564 19.99 -16.43 32.26
C ILE A 564 18.48 -16.20 32.41
N GLU A 565 18.08 -15.87 33.65
CA GLU A 565 16.70 -15.62 34.05
C GLU A 565 16.37 -14.12 34.02
N LEU A 566 16.75 -13.43 32.94
CA LEU A 566 16.44 -12.01 32.72
C LEU A 566 15.73 -11.81 31.38
N PRO A 567 14.88 -10.77 31.23
CA PRO A 567 14.38 -10.36 29.93
C PRO A 567 15.51 -10.11 28.92
N VAL A 568 15.34 -10.62 27.70
CA VAL A 568 16.34 -10.50 26.61
C VAL A 568 15.69 -9.92 25.36
N LEU A 569 16.11 -8.72 24.97
CA LEU A 569 15.74 -8.08 23.71
C LEU A 569 16.76 -8.45 22.61
N ILE A 570 16.29 -9.21 21.62
CA ILE A 570 17.10 -9.74 20.52
C ILE A 570 16.82 -8.94 19.25
N CYS A 571 17.88 -8.39 18.65
CA CYS A 571 17.83 -7.47 17.52
C CYS A 571 18.42 -8.12 16.24
N ARG A 572 17.99 -7.67 15.06
CA ARG A 572 18.34 -8.33 13.79
C ARG A 572 19.03 -7.46 12.76
#